data_AF-S2ERK0-F1
#
_entry.id   AF-S2ERK0-F1
#
_cell.length_a   1.000
_cell.length_b   1.000
_cell.length_c   1.000
_cell.angle_alpha   90.00
_cell.angle_beta   90.00
_cell.angle_gamma   90.00
#
_symmetry.space_group_name_H-M   'P 1'
#
loop_
_entity.id
_entity.type
_entity.pdbx_description
1 polymer ?
#
loop_
_entity_poly.entity_id
_entity_poly.type
_entity_poly.pdbx_seq_one_letter_code
_entity_poly.pdbx_strand_id
1 'polypeptide(L)'
;MSLPAEAVDALQAFQDLPGWEQRARLLMQWGERLPVLNEVEMCDTNRVHGCESQVWLVGELKDGHWQFRANSDARLIRGLVALLLARVNGLSANELQQVDLADWFNQLGLGRQLSQSRSNGLNAVLQRMRELAA
;
A
#
# COMPACT_ATOMS: atom_id res chain seq x y z
N MET A 1 -13.59 7.88 11.80
CA MET A 1 -12.73 6.68 11.94
C MET A 1 -11.33 7.16 12.24
N SER A 2 -10.67 6.59 13.24
CA SER A 2 -9.26 6.87 13.53
C SER A 2 -8.38 6.18 12.49
N LEU A 3 -7.34 6.87 12.01
CA LEU A 3 -6.33 6.24 11.15
C LEU A 3 -5.55 5.17 11.94
N PRO A 4 -5.10 4.08 11.29
CA PRO A 4 -4.14 3.16 11.90
C PRO A 4 -2.88 3.90 12.37
N ALA A 5 -2.22 3.40 13.43
CA ALA A 5 -1.02 4.04 13.97
C ALA A 5 0.08 4.22 12.90
N GLU A 6 0.34 3.19 12.09
CA GLU A 6 1.33 3.29 11.01
C GLU A 6 0.95 4.33 9.94
N ALA A 7 -0.35 4.57 9.70
CA ALA A 7 -0.79 5.62 8.80
C ALA A 7 -0.50 7.01 9.38
N VAL A 8 -0.66 7.20 10.68
CA VAL A 8 -0.30 8.46 11.36
C VAL A 8 1.20 8.70 11.26
N ASP A 9 2.01 7.67 11.54
CA ASP A 9 3.48 7.75 11.44
C ASP A 9 3.92 8.07 10.00
N ALA A 10 3.28 7.45 9.00
CA ALA A 10 3.53 7.74 7.59
C ALA A 10 3.22 9.21 7.25
N LEU A 11 2.07 9.72 7.68
CA LEU A 11 1.69 11.12 7.42
C LEU A 11 2.71 12.08 8.02
N GLN A 12 3.08 11.91 9.29
CA GLN A 12 4.07 12.75 9.96
C GLN A 12 5.41 12.72 9.23
N ALA A 13 5.93 11.51 8.96
CA ALA A 13 7.23 11.35 8.34
C ALA A 13 7.31 11.95 6.91
N PHE A 14 6.23 11.92 6.14
CA PHE A 14 6.22 12.46 4.76
C PHE A 14 5.91 13.95 4.69
N GLN A 15 5.12 14.49 5.63
CA GLN A 15 4.77 15.91 5.69
C GLN A 15 5.96 16.78 6.10
N ASP A 16 6.85 16.26 6.94
CA ASP A 16 8.07 16.97 7.38
C ASP A 16 9.13 17.13 6.27
N LEU A 17 8.96 16.45 5.14
CA LEU A 17 9.94 16.46 4.06
C LEU A 17 9.66 17.55 3.01
N PRO A 18 10.65 18.40 2.68
CA PRO A 18 10.44 19.60 1.86
C PRO A 18 10.34 19.32 0.35
N GLY A 19 10.76 18.13 -0.12
CA GLY A 19 10.93 17.86 -1.54
C GLY A 19 10.77 16.40 -1.94
N TRP A 20 10.60 16.19 -3.25
CA TRP A 20 10.42 14.86 -3.83
C TRP A 20 11.62 13.94 -3.58
N GLU A 21 12.85 14.43 -3.70
CA GLU A 21 14.04 13.60 -3.51
C GLU A 21 14.08 12.94 -2.13
N GLN A 22 13.77 13.71 -1.07
CA GLN A 22 13.71 13.19 0.29
C GLN A 22 12.54 12.19 0.44
N ARG A 23 11.36 12.51 -0.09
CA ARG A 23 10.19 11.62 -0.07
C ARG A 23 10.46 10.32 -0.81
N ALA A 24 11.16 10.36 -1.95
CA ALA A 24 11.53 9.18 -2.72
C ALA A 24 12.49 8.29 -1.94
N ARG A 25 13.48 8.87 -1.24
CA ARG A 25 14.37 8.11 -0.34
C ARG A 25 13.59 7.45 0.79
N LEU A 26 12.72 8.19 1.47
CA LEU A 26 11.90 7.65 2.54
C LEU A 26 10.97 6.55 2.01
N LEU A 27 10.35 6.75 0.85
CA LEU A 27 9.51 5.76 0.19
C LEU A 27 10.24 4.43 -0.06
N MET A 28 11.51 4.46 -0.47
CA MET A 28 12.30 3.23 -0.59
C MET A 28 12.48 2.52 0.75
N GLN A 29 12.75 3.27 1.82
CA GLN A 29 12.91 2.72 3.18
C GLN A 29 11.61 2.08 3.68
N TRP A 30 10.46 2.70 3.40
CA TRP A 30 9.15 2.09 3.69
C TRP A 30 8.95 0.78 2.94
N GLY A 31 9.36 0.71 1.68
CA GLY A 31 9.33 -0.53 0.91
C GLY A 31 10.23 -1.63 1.47
N GLU A 32 11.30 -1.30 2.19
CA GLU A 32 12.20 -2.26 2.84
C GLU A 32 11.65 -2.79 4.18
N ARG A 33 10.69 -2.08 4.79
CA ARG A 33 10.01 -2.51 6.02
C ARG A 33 8.94 -3.58 5.79
N LEU A 34 8.56 -3.82 4.54
CA LEU A 34 7.53 -4.80 4.23
C LEU A 34 7.93 -6.20 4.68
N PRO A 35 7.04 -6.94 5.35
CA PRO A 35 7.26 -8.34 5.65
C PRO A 35 7.55 -9.12 4.37
N VAL A 36 8.58 -9.97 4.40
CA VAL A 36 8.96 -10.79 3.25
C VAL A 36 7.84 -11.77 2.91
N LEU A 37 7.51 -11.87 1.62
CA LEU A 37 6.73 -12.97 1.09
C LEU A 37 7.68 -14.11 0.69
N ASN A 38 7.37 -15.34 1.09
CA ASN A 38 8.13 -16.50 0.65
C ASN A 38 7.79 -16.89 -0.81
N GLU A 39 8.56 -17.79 -1.41
CA GLU A 39 8.36 -18.19 -2.81
C GLU A 39 6.99 -18.83 -3.07
N VAL A 40 6.44 -19.55 -2.09
CA VAL A 40 5.11 -20.19 -2.19
C VAL A 40 4.00 -19.14 -2.16
N GLU A 41 4.19 -18.05 -1.43
CA GLU A 41 3.29 -16.91 -1.38
C GLU A 41 3.37 -16.05 -2.64
N MET A 42 4.52 -16.04 -3.33
CA MET A 42 4.69 -15.36 -4.62
C MET A 42 4.20 -16.20 -5.81
N CYS A 43 3.09 -16.90 -5.63
CA CYS A 43 2.42 -17.69 -6.67
C CYS A 43 1.40 -16.85 -7.47
N ASP A 44 0.94 -17.38 -8.61
CA ASP A 44 0.02 -16.67 -9.50
C ASP A 44 -1.34 -16.39 -8.83
N THR A 45 -1.78 -17.23 -7.89
CA THR A 45 -3.03 -17.02 -7.13
C THR A 45 -3.02 -15.75 -6.27
N ASN A 46 -1.86 -15.35 -5.76
CA ASN A 46 -1.68 -14.14 -4.97
C ASN A 46 -1.30 -12.93 -5.83
N ARG A 47 -1.18 -13.11 -7.15
CA ARG A 47 -0.76 -12.06 -8.07
C ARG A 47 -1.89 -11.04 -8.27
N VAL A 48 -1.53 -9.76 -8.24
CA VAL A 48 -2.42 -8.66 -8.58
C VAL A 48 -2.23 -8.32 -10.05
N HIS A 49 -3.30 -8.44 -10.84
CA HIS A 49 -3.32 -8.05 -12.25
C HIS A 49 -3.63 -6.56 -12.40
N GLY A 50 -3.18 -5.93 -13.49
CA GLY A 50 -3.40 -4.50 -13.76
C GLY A 50 -2.28 -3.56 -13.28
N CYS A 51 -1.21 -4.12 -12.69
CA CYS A 51 0.04 -3.41 -12.45
C CYS A 51 1.00 -3.60 -13.63
N GLU A 52 1.76 -2.57 -13.99
CA GLU A 52 2.87 -2.71 -14.96
C GLU A 52 4.01 -3.58 -14.39
N SER A 53 4.25 -3.46 -13.09
CA SER A 53 5.19 -4.29 -12.33
C SER A 53 4.47 -5.48 -11.71
N GLN A 54 5.20 -6.55 -11.38
CA GLN A 54 4.61 -7.67 -10.66
C GLN A 54 4.33 -7.25 -9.21
N VAL A 55 3.13 -7.57 -8.73
CA VAL A 55 2.73 -7.37 -7.34
C VAL A 55 2.03 -8.63 -6.85
N TRP A 56 2.39 -9.08 -5.65
CA TRP A 56 1.71 -10.16 -4.94
C TRP A 56 1.13 -9.61 -3.65
N LEU A 57 -0.07 -10.07 -3.30
CA LEU A 57 -0.82 -9.63 -2.13
C LEU A 57 -1.39 -10.86 -1.42
N VAL A 58 -1.13 -10.93 -0.11
CA VAL A 58 -1.72 -11.91 0.80
C VAL A 58 -2.49 -11.15 1.87
N GLY A 59 -3.70 -11.63 2.20
CA GLY A 59 -4.54 -11.04 3.23
C GLY A 59 -5.02 -12.10 4.23
N GLU A 60 -5.07 -11.72 5.50
CA GLU A 60 -5.64 -12.54 6.58
C GLU A 60 -6.56 -11.68 7.44
N LEU A 61 -7.64 -12.27 7.94
CA LEU A 61 -8.55 -11.63 8.89
C LEU A 61 -8.15 -12.05 10.31
N LYS A 62 -7.74 -11.10 11.14
CA LYS A 62 -7.34 -11.32 12.54
C LYS A 62 -8.22 -10.48 13.46
N ASP A 63 -8.94 -11.14 14.37
CA ASP A 63 -9.82 -10.48 15.35
C ASP A 63 -10.77 -9.46 14.71
N GLY A 64 -11.32 -9.77 13.52
CA GLY A 64 -12.23 -8.89 12.77
C GLY A 64 -11.56 -7.78 11.96
N HIS A 65 -10.22 -7.70 11.95
CA HIS A 65 -9.45 -6.68 11.25
C HIS A 65 -8.51 -7.31 10.22
N TRP A 66 -8.43 -6.70 9.04
CA TRP A 66 -7.61 -7.20 7.95
C TRP A 66 -6.14 -6.86 8.15
N GLN A 67 -5.29 -7.85 7.87
CA GLN A 67 -3.83 -7.72 7.81
C GLN A 67 -3.37 -8.18 6.45
N PHE A 68 -2.69 -7.30 5.73
CA PHE A 68 -2.17 -7.57 4.40
C PHE A 68 -0.64 -7.56 4.41
N ARG A 69 -0.07 -8.41 3.56
CA ARG A 69 1.35 -8.40 3.18
C ARG A 69 1.45 -8.39 1.67
N ALA A 70 2.47 -7.71 1.15
CA ALA A 70 2.65 -7.61 -0.28
C ALA A 70 4.13 -7.50 -0.66
N ASN A 71 4.44 -7.87 -1.90
CA ASN A 71 5.74 -7.66 -2.49
C ASN A 71 5.61 -7.18 -3.94
N SER A 72 6.65 -6.51 -4.45
CA SER A 72 6.76 -6.13 -5.86
C SER A 72 8.21 -6.23 -6.35
N ASP A 73 8.39 -6.60 -7.61
CA ASP A 73 9.67 -6.59 -8.32
C ASP A 73 10.20 -5.15 -8.56
N ALA A 74 9.32 -4.15 -8.61
CA ALA A 74 9.70 -2.75 -8.74
C ALA A 74 9.83 -2.06 -7.37
N ARG A 75 11.04 -1.60 -7.03
CA ARG A 75 11.36 -0.93 -5.75
C ARG A 75 10.42 0.24 -5.42
N LEU A 76 10.09 1.06 -6.42
CA LEU A 76 9.19 2.20 -6.24
C LEU A 76 7.76 1.77 -5.91
N ILE A 77 7.24 0.76 -6.61
CA ILE A 77 5.91 0.21 -6.35
C ILE A 77 5.88 -0.45 -4.98
N ARG A 78 6.93 -1.17 -4.60
CA ARG A 78 7.08 -1.73 -3.26
C ARG A 78 6.94 -0.66 -2.16
N GLY A 79 7.58 0.49 -2.34
CA GLY A 79 7.41 1.62 -1.41
C GLY A 79 5.99 2.18 -1.37
N LEU A 80 5.33 2.34 -2.53
CA LEU A 80 3.95 2.84 -2.59
C LEU A 80 2.96 1.85 -1.96
N VAL A 81 3.15 0.55 -2.22
CA VAL A 81 2.35 -0.51 -1.60
C VAL A 81 2.58 -0.53 -0.08
N ALA A 82 3.79 -0.29 0.41
CA ALA A 82 4.03 -0.18 1.85
C ALA A 82 3.20 0.92 2.51
N LEU A 83 3.08 2.09 1.87
CA LEU A 83 2.24 3.17 2.38
C LEU A 83 0.74 2.86 2.26
N LEU A 84 0.34 2.09 1.25
CA LEU A 84 -1.02 1.57 1.18
C LEU A 84 -1.30 0.59 2.34
N LEU A 85 -0.39 -0.35 2.62
CA LEU A 85 -0.53 -1.29 3.75
C LEU A 85 -0.63 -0.55 5.09
N ALA A 86 0.21 0.47 5.31
CA ALA A 86 0.15 1.32 6.50
C ALA A 86 -1.24 1.96 6.69
N ARG A 87 -1.93 2.28 5.58
CA ARG A 87 -3.27 2.87 5.59
C ARG A 87 -4.40 1.86 5.85
N VAL A 88 -4.22 0.60 5.44
CA VAL A 88 -5.31 -0.39 5.42
C VAL A 88 -5.19 -1.50 6.46
N ASN A 89 -3.98 -1.79 6.96
CA ASN A 89 -3.80 -2.81 7.98
C ASN A 89 -4.45 -2.38 9.29
N GLY A 90 -5.21 -3.31 9.89
CA GLY A 90 -6.02 -3.04 11.08
C GLY A 90 -7.41 -2.48 10.78
N LEU A 91 -7.82 -2.33 9.52
CA LEU A 91 -9.18 -1.93 9.17
C LEU A 91 -10.14 -3.11 9.15
N SER A 92 -11.39 -2.88 9.51
CA SER A 92 -12.51 -3.77 9.19
C SER A 92 -12.82 -3.77 7.70
N ALA A 93 -13.59 -4.76 7.24
CA ALA A 93 -14.04 -4.82 5.85
C ALA A 93 -14.80 -3.56 5.42
N ASN A 94 -15.67 -3.01 6.29
CA ASN A 94 -16.42 -1.79 5.99
C ASN A 94 -15.50 -0.57 5.85
N GLU A 95 -14.54 -0.40 6.76
CA GLU A 95 -13.58 0.69 6.70
C GLU A 95 -12.69 0.63 5.45
N LEU A 96 -12.30 -0.57 5.03
CA LEU A 96 -11.52 -0.79 3.81
C LEU A 96 -12.26 -0.33 2.55
N GLN A 97 -13.59 -0.52 2.49
CA GLN A 97 -14.39 -0.02 1.36
C GLN A 97 -14.38 1.52 1.27
N GLN A 98 -14.25 2.20 2.41
CA GLN A 98 -14.26 3.67 2.48
C GLN A 98 -12.88 4.31 2.21
N VAL A 99 -11.83 3.53 1.93
CA VAL A 99 -10.49 4.07 1.68
C VAL A 99 -10.45 4.85 0.36
N ASP A 100 -10.17 6.15 0.44
CA ASP A 100 -9.83 6.98 -0.71
C ASP A 100 -8.31 6.97 -0.94
N LEU A 101 -7.91 6.25 -1.99
CA LEU A 101 -6.51 6.09 -2.38
C LEU A 101 -5.89 7.41 -2.85
N ALA A 102 -6.65 8.22 -3.60
CA ALA A 102 -6.14 9.45 -4.18
C ALA A 102 -5.88 10.48 -3.09
N ASP A 103 -6.84 10.64 -2.18
CA ASP A 103 -6.68 11.50 -1.00
C ASP A 103 -5.51 11.06 -0.12
N TRP A 104 -5.37 9.75 0.14
CA TRP A 104 -4.26 9.21 0.92
C TRP A 104 -2.88 9.62 0.38
N PHE A 105 -2.62 9.40 -0.91
CA PHE A 105 -1.34 9.78 -1.52
C PHE A 105 -1.18 11.30 -1.71
N ASN A 106 -2.28 12.07 -1.77
CA ASN A 106 -2.22 13.52 -1.74
C ASN A 106 -1.77 14.04 -0.36
N GLN A 107 -2.30 13.51 0.73
CA GLN A 107 -1.91 13.88 2.10
C GLN A 107 -0.44 13.55 2.41
N LEU A 108 0.09 12.47 1.81
CA LEU A 108 1.51 12.10 1.87
C LEU A 108 2.41 13.00 0.97
N GLY A 109 1.84 13.92 0.20
CA GLY A 109 2.59 14.76 -0.73
C GLY A 109 3.21 13.99 -1.90
N LEU A 110 2.62 12.84 -2.26
CA LEU A 110 3.07 11.92 -3.32
C LEU A 110 2.16 11.94 -4.55
N GLY A 111 0.94 12.48 -4.47
CA GLY A 111 -0.06 12.41 -5.54
C GLY A 111 0.44 12.93 -6.90
N ARG A 112 1.19 14.04 -6.92
CA ARG A 112 1.77 14.61 -8.17
C ARG A 112 2.84 13.72 -8.83
N GLN A 113 3.36 12.73 -8.11
CA GLN A 113 4.44 11.85 -8.57
C GLN A 113 3.93 10.46 -9.00
N LEU A 114 2.63 10.23 -8.83
CA LEU A 114 1.95 9.05 -9.34
C LEU A 114 1.57 9.29 -10.80
N SER A 115 2.33 8.69 -11.72
CA SER A 115 1.89 8.58 -13.11
C SER A 115 0.58 7.79 -13.18
N GLN A 116 -0.15 7.94 -14.29
CA GLN A 116 -1.41 7.22 -14.48
C GLN A 116 -1.26 5.71 -14.28
N SER A 117 -0.17 5.11 -14.79
CA SER A 117 0.14 3.70 -14.61
C SER A 117 0.27 3.30 -13.12
N ARG A 118 1.00 4.09 -12.32
CA ARG A 118 1.21 3.81 -10.89
C ARG A 118 -0.09 3.92 -10.12
N SER A 119 -0.89 4.94 -10.40
CA SER A 119 -2.22 5.11 -9.82
C SER A 119 -3.12 3.93 -10.16
N ASN A 120 -3.10 3.46 -11.40
CA ASN A 120 -3.90 2.29 -11.82
C ASN A 120 -3.44 1.03 -11.10
N GLY A 121 -2.14 0.79 -10.99
CA GLY A 121 -1.59 -0.37 -10.26
C GLY A 121 -1.98 -0.37 -8.78
N LEU A 122 -1.85 0.77 -8.09
CA LEU A 122 -2.27 0.88 -6.68
C LEU A 122 -3.78 0.71 -6.49
N ASN A 123 -4.59 1.20 -7.43
CA ASN A 123 -6.04 0.95 -7.42
C ASN A 123 -6.35 -0.54 -7.61
N ALA A 124 -5.62 -1.25 -8.48
CA ALA A 124 -5.79 -2.69 -8.64
C ALA A 124 -5.45 -3.46 -7.36
N VAL A 125 -4.40 -3.04 -6.64
CA VAL A 125 -4.05 -3.62 -5.33
C VAL A 125 -5.15 -3.36 -4.30
N LEU A 126 -5.64 -2.12 -4.18
CA LEU A 126 -6.73 -1.80 -3.25
C LEU A 126 -8.02 -2.56 -3.60
N GLN A 127 -8.32 -2.69 -4.89
CA GLN A 127 -9.47 -3.44 -5.37
C GLN A 127 -9.35 -4.93 -4.98
N ARG A 128 -8.16 -5.52 -5.13
CA ARG A 128 -7.92 -6.90 -4.69
C ARG A 128 -8.11 -7.07 -3.19
N MET A 129 -7.66 -6.11 -2.37
CA MET A 129 -7.90 -6.12 -0.92
C MET A 129 -9.41 -6.10 -0.61
N ARG A 130 -10.19 -5.29 -1.32
CA ARG A 130 -11.64 -5.20 -1.17
C ARG A 130 -12.35 -6.49 -1.56
N GLU A 131 -11.89 -7.18 -2.60
CA GLU A 131 -12.41 -8.49 -3.01
C GLU A 131 -12.14 -9.58 -1.98
N LEU A 132 -10.95 -9.57 -1.36
CA LEU A 132 -10.63 -10.50 -0.27
C LEU A 132 -11.50 -10.25 0.97
N ALA A 133 -11.94 -9.01 1.16
CA ALA A 133 -12.73 -8.54 2.30
C ALA A 133 -14.25 -8.55 2.07
N ALA A 134 -14.72 -9.00 0.91
CA ALA A 134 -16.14 -9.09 0.56
C ALA A 134 -16.76 -10.41 1.05
#